data_AF-A0A2U1S9H1-F1
#
_entry.id   AF-A0A2U1S9H1-F1
#
_cell.length_a   1.000
_cell.length_b   1.000
_cell.length_c   1.000
_cell.angle_alpha   90.00
_cell.angle_beta   90.00
_cell.angle_gamma   90.00
#
_symmetry.space_group_name_H-M   'P 1'
#
loop_
_entity.id
_entity.type
_entity.pdbx_description
1 polymer ?
#
loop_
_entity_poly.entity_id
_entity_poly.type
_entity_poly.pdbx_seq_one_letter_code
_entity_poly.pdbx_strand_id
1 'polypeptide(L)'
;MTDATKEELITLMLKENKTITKHLEIGLTRLIILWKISKGDIYGYNLMKTIDEFYKDQIELGLVKKANPSKIYPILKKMEENELIIGEWEIKNNKNVKVYKITEKGNLLVDALKDKIAATSLNPKWQEFIKDMSSKVEK
;
A
#
# COMPACT_ATOMS: atom_id res chain seq x y z
N MET A 1 -15.47 10.34 -29.64
CA MET A 1 -15.33 10.76 -28.23
C MET A 1 -14.00 11.45 -28.09
N THR A 2 -13.95 12.62 -27.45
CA THR A 2 -12.69 13.30 -27.13
C THR A 2 -11.96 12.54 -26.02
N ASP A 3 -10.63 12.63 -25.94
CA ASP A 3 -9.84 11.97 -24.88
C ASP A 3 -10.35 12.30 -23.47
N ALA A 4 -10.78 13.55 -23.25
CA ALA A 4 -11.37 14.01 -22.00
C ALA A 4 -12.65 13.22 -21.61
N THR A 5 -13.55 12.94 -22.56
CA THR A 5 -14.77 12.17 -22.27
C THR A 5 -14.52 10.70 -21.94
N LYS A 6 -13.42 10.11 -22.44
CA LYS A 6 -13.03 8.73 -22.14
C LYS A 6 -12.44 8.61 -20.73
N GLU A 7 -11.60 9.56 -20.33
CA GLU A 7 -11.00 9.61 -18.99
C GLU A 7 -12.05 9.83 -17.88
N GLU A 8 -13.04 10.69 -18.14
CA GLU A 8 -14.18 10.89 -17.24
C GLU A 8 -15.00 9.61 -17.05
N LEU A 9 -15.27 8.87 -18.14
CA LEU A 9 -16.00 7.61 -18.09
C LEU A 9 -15.24 6.52 -17.33
N ILE A 10 -13.93 6.39 -17.55
CA ILE A 10 -13.06 5.46 -16.81
C ILE A 10 -13.08 5.79 -15.32
N THR A 11 -12.96 7.07 -14.98
CA THR A 11 -13.01 7.54 -13.59
C THR A 11 -14.35 7.21 -12.94
N LEU A 12 -15.46 7.34 -13.68
CA LEU A 12 -16.79 6.96 -13.22
C LEU A 12 -16.90 5.46 -12.95
N MET A 13 -16.47 4.61 -13.90
CA MET A 13 -16.51 3.15 -13.74
C MET A 13 -15.69 2.66 -12.54
N LEU A 14 -14.50 3.23 -12.31
CA LEU A 14 -13.67 2.89 -11.14
C LEU A 14 -14.34 3.30 -9.82
N LYS A 15 -15.08 4.41 -9.81
CA LYS A 15 -15.85 4.86 -8.64
C LYS A 15 -17.08 3.98 -8.39
N GLU A 16 -17.77 3.52 -9.43
CA GLU A 16 -18.91 2.60 -9.31
C GLU A 16 -18.46 1.24 -8.78
N ASN A 17 -17.28 0.78 -9.19
CA ASN A 17 -16.68 -0.50 -8.75
C ASN A 17 -15.76 -0.35 -7.53
N LYS A 18 -16.06 0.64 -6.66
CA LYS A 18 -15.25 1.01 -5.48
C LYS A 18 -14.85 -0.15 -4.56
N THR A 19 -15.63 -1.24 -4.52
CA THR A 19 -15.33 -2.38 -3.65
C THR A 19 -14.04 -3.08 -4.10
N ILE A 20 -13.90 -3.34 -5.39
CA ILE A 20 -12.73 -4.03 -5.95
C ILE A 20 -11.47 -3.18 -5.77
N THR A 21 -11.53 -1.91 -6.17
CA THR A 21 -10.42 -0.96 -6.06
C THR A 21 -10.00 -0.76 -4.61
N LYS A 22 -10.96 -0.57 -3.69
CA LYS A 22 -10.68 -0.44 -2.26
C LYS A 22 -10.02 -1.67 -1.65
N HIS A 23 -10.43 -2.89 -2.01
CA HIS A 23 -9.81 -4.10 -1.46
C HIS A 23 -8.37 -4.28 -1.97
N LEU A 24 -8.13 -3.97 -3.24
CA LEU A 24 -6.78 -3.95 -3.81
C LEU A 24 -5.88 -2.92 -3.10
N GLU A 25 -6.33 -1.67 -2.98
CA GLU A 25 -5.61 -0.59 -2.31
C GLU A 25 -5.28 -0.93 -0.85
N ILE A 26 -6.24 -1.47 -0.09
CA ILE A 26 -6.02 -1.84 1.31
C ILE A 26 -5.00 -2.97 1.41
N GLY A 27 -5.08 -3.97 0.52
CA GLY A 27 -4.15 -5.08 0.47
C GLY A 27 -2.72 -4.61 0.19
N LEU A 28 -2.54 -3.82 -0.87
CA LEU A 28 -1.25 -3.25 -1.27
C LEU A 28 -0.69 -2.33 -0.18
N THR A 29 -1.53 -1.47 0.43
CA THR A 29 -1.10 -0.57 1.50
C THR A 29 -0.56 -1.34 2.70
N ARG A 30 -1.21 -2.43 3.11
CA ARG A 30 -0.71 -3.28 4.21
C ARG A 30 0.63 -3.93 3.87
N LEU A 31 0.78 -4.42 2.64
CA LEU A 31 2.03 -5.00 2.17
C LEU A 31 3.16 -3.97 2.16
N ILE A 32 2.92 -2.76 1.63
CA ILE A 32 3.87 -1.65 1.61
C ILE A 32 4.29 -1.26 3.04
N ILE A 33 3.33 -1.14 3.96
CA ILE A 33 3.62 -0.81 5.37
C ILE A 33 4.53 -1.86 6.00
N LEU A 34 4.15 -3.13 5.90
CA LEU A 34 4.91 -4.24 6.50
C LEU A 34 6.31 -4.31 5.90
N TRP A 35 6.41 -4.27 4.56
CA TRP A 35 7.68 -4.25 3.86
C TRP A 35 8.54 -3.06 4.27
N LYS A 36 7.98 -1.86 4.36
CA LYS A 36 8.74 -0.65 4.70
C LYS A 36 9.31 -0.71 6.11
N ILE A 37 8.50 -1.13 7.10
CA ILE A 37 8.93 -1.27 8.50
C ILE A 37 10.00 -2.37 8.64
N SER A 38 9.94 -3.43 7.81
CA SER A 38 10.99 -4.47 7.80
C SER A 38 12.36 -3.98 7.33
N LYS A 39 12.45 -2.78 6.73
CA LYS A 39 13.73 -2.17 6.30
C LYS A 39 14.34 -1.24 7.34
N GLY A 40 13.63 -0.99 8.43
CA GLY A 40 14.07 -0.13 9.52
C GLY A 40 12.93 0.65 10.14
N ASP A 41 13.17 1.08 11.36
CA ASP A 41 12.22 1.84 12.18
C ASP A 41 11.75 3.10 11.45
N ILE A 42 10.46 3.39 11.57
CA ILE A 42 9.85 4.50 10.82
C ILE A 42 8.80 5.26 11.64
N TYR A 43 8.87 6.59 11.59
CA TYR A 43 7.84 7.46 12.15
C TYR A 43 6.54 7.38 11.34
N GLY A 44 5.39 7.44 12.01
CA GLY A 44 4.08 7.36 11.33
C GLY A 44 3.89 8.38 10.19
N TYR A 45 4.41 9.59 10.33
CA TYR A 45 4.39 10.61 9.27
C TYR A 45 5.22 10.19 8.04
N ASN A 46 6.43 9.68 8.25
CA ASN A 46 7.29 9.22 7.16
C ASN A 46 6.67 8.02 6.43
N LEU A 47 5.98 7.14 7.17
CA LEU A 47 5.26 6.02 6.59
C LEU A 47 4.11 6.49 5.68
N MET A 48 3.33 7.47 6.12
CA MET A 48 2.28 8.09 5.28
C MET A 48 2.86 8.70 4.00
N LYS A 49 3.99 9.40 4.10
CA LYS A 49 4.69 9.95 2.93
C LYS A 49 5.14 8.85 1.97
N THR A 50 5.72 7.76 2.48
CA THR A 50 6.08 6.60 1.63
C THR A 50 4.87 6.03 0.91
N ILE A 51 3.72 5.89 1.59
CA ILE A 51 2.49 5.39 0.95
C ILE A 51 2.04 6.35 -0.18
N ASP A 52 2.07 7.65 0.05
CA ASP A 52 1.73 8.65 -0.97
C ASP A 52 2.69 8.58 -2.18
N GLU A 53 3.98 8.28 -1.96
CA GLU A 53 4.95 8.08 -3.04
C GLU A 53 4.62 6.85 -3.91
N PHE A 54 4.17 5.75 -3.31
CA PHE A 54 3.72 4.56 -4.05
C PHE A 54 2.46 4.81 -4.89
N TYR A 55 1.57 5.69 -4.43
CA TYR A 55 0.30 5.98 -5.09
C TYR A 55 0.30 7.34 -5.82
N LYS A 56 1.47 7.91 -6.09
CA LYS A 56 1.59 9.29 -6.61
C LYS A 56 0.71 9.52 -7.84
N ASP A 57 0.85 8.66 -8.85
CA ASP A 57 0.12 8.80 -10.12
C ASP A 57 -1.39 8.60 -9.91
N GLN A 58 -1.79 7.63 -9.08
CA GLN A 58 -3.20 7.38 -8.75
C GLN A 58 -3.84 8.51 -7.94
N ILE A 59 -3.04 9.22 -7.13
CA ILE A 59 -3.47 10.41 -6.39
C ILE A 59 -3.65 11.58 -7.36
N GLU A 60 -2.72 11.80 -8.29
CA GLU A 60 -2.80 12.85 -9.31
C GLU A 60 -4.01 12.65 -10.23
N LEU A 61 -4.33 11.40 -10.56
CA LEU A 61 -5.53 11.02 -11.32
C LEU A 61 -6.82 11.02 -10.48
N GLY A 62 -6.76 11.33 -9.18
CA GLY A 62 -7.93 11.36 -8.29
C GLY A 62 -8.57 9.99 -8.00
N LEU A 63 -7.87 8.90 -8.29
CA LEU A 63 -8.33 7.52 -8.08
C LEU A 63 -8.13 7.09 -6.62
N VAL A 64 -7.02 7.49 -6.02
CA VAL A 64 -6.65 7.20 -4.63
C VAL A 64 -6.56 8.50 -3.85
N LYS A 65 -7.08 8.52 -2.62
CA LYS A 65 -6.87 9.67 -1.71
C LYS A 65 -5.55 9.51 -0.96
N LYS A 66 -4.83 10.63 -0.76
CA LYS A 66 -3.63 10.70 0.09
C LYS A 66 -3.81 9.98 1.43
N ALA A 67 -2.74 9.35 1.87
CA ALA A 67 -2.59 8.74 3.17
C ALA A 67 -2.88 9.80 4.25
N ASN A 68 -3.68 9.40 5.23
CA ASN A 68 -4.02 10.27 6.36
C ASN A 68 -4.18 9.42 7.63
N PRO A 69 -4.05 10.04 8.82
CA PRO A 69 -4.15 9.36 10.10
C PRO A 69 -5.39 8.47 10.24
N SER A 70 -6.56 8.94 9.81
CA SER A 70 -7.84 8.23 9.92
C SER A 70 -7.89 6.94 9.10
N LYS A 71 -7.05 6.80 8.08
CA LYS A 71 -6.90 5.56 7.29
C LYS A 71 -5.75 4.69 7.78
N ILE A 72 -4.60 5.29 8.07
CA ILE A 72 -3.36 4.55 8.33
C ILE A 72 -3.29 4.04 9.77
N TYR A 73 -3.73 4.81 10.77
CA TYR A 73 -3.67 4.37 12.16
C TYR A 73 -4.55 3.16 12.47
N PRO A 74 -5.77 3.00 11.91
CA PRO A 74 -6.50 1.74 12.05
C PRO A 74 -5.77 0.53 11.46
N ILE A 75 -5.01 0.71 10.37
CA ILE A 75 -4.20 -0.38 9.78
C ILE A 75 -3.05 -0.74 10.71
N LEU A 76 -2.30 0.26 11.19
CA LEU A 76 -1.17 0.05 12.10
C LEU A 76 -1.62 -0.57 13.42
N LYS A 77 -2.73 -0.09 14.00
CA LYS A 77 -3.32 -0.68 15.20
C LYS A 77 -3.62 -2.17 15.00
N LYS A 78 -4.22 -2.54 13.86
CA LYS A 78 -4.46 -3.96 13.54
C LYS A 78 -3.18 -4.76 13.37
N MET A 79 -2.11 -4.15 12.86
CA MET A 79 -0.81 -4.83 12.74
C MET A 79 -0.13 -5.01 14.10
N GLU A 80 -0.27 -4.05 15.02
CA GLU A 80 0.15 -4.16 16.42
C GLU A 80 -0.65 -5.25 17.16
N GLU A 81 -1.99 -5.27 17.01
CA GLU A 81 -2.88 -6.30 17.58
C GLU A 81 -2.53 -7.72 17.10
N ASN A 82 -2.03 -7.84 15.86
CA ASN A 82 -1.56 -9.11 15.30
C ASN A 82 -0.08 -9.40 15.59
N GLU A 83 0.59 -8.55 16.37
CA GLU A 83 1.99 -8.65 16.76
C GLU A 83 2.95 -8.67 15.56
N LEU A 84 2.58 -8.05 14.44
CA LEU A 84 3.43 -7.94 13.26
C LEU A 84 4.40 -6.77 13.38
N ILE A 85 3.99 -5.74 14.10
CA ILE A 85 4.79 -4.54 14.39
C ILE A 85 4.56 -4.14 15.85
N ILE A 86 5.48 -3.34 16.38
CA ILE A 86 5.31 -2.64 17.65
C ILE A 86 5.44 -1.15 17.41
N GLY A 87 4.75 -0.36 18.22
CA GLY A 87 4.80 1.08 18.17
C GLY A 87 5.23 1.68 19.50
N GLU A 88 6.35 2.39 19.49
CA GLU A 88 6.96 3.01 20.66
C GLU A 88 6.83 4.54 20.57
N TRP A 89 6.62 5.19 21.71
CA TRP A 89 6.60 6.65 21.78
C TRP A 89 8.00 7.18 22.07
N GLU A 90 8.47 8.09 21.22
CA GLU A 90 9.75 8.78 21.37
C GLU A 90 9.53 10.30 21.47
N ILE A 91 10.42 10.99 22.18
CA ILE A 91 10.45 12.46 22.20
C ILE A 91 11.40 12.92 21.11
N LYS A 92 10.85 13.63 20.11
CA LYS A 92 11.63 14.27 19.05
C LYS A 92 11.26 15.73 18.95
N ASN A 93 12.25 16.62 19.05
CA ASN A 93 12.05 18.07 19.01
C ASN A 93 10.92 18.53 19.98
N ASN A 94 10.95 18.02 21.22
CA ASN A 94 9.97 18.31 22.26
C ASN A 94 8.51 17.88 21.93
N LYS A 95 8.33 16.96 20.99
CA LYS A 95 7.04 16.37 20.62
C LYS A 95 7.07 14.85 20.74
N ASN A 96 6.01 14.27 21.29
CA ASN A 96 5.82 12.82 21.29
C ASN A 96 5.48 12.36 19.87
N VAL A 97 6.33 11.50 19.32
CA VAL A 97 6.16 10.89 18.01
C VAL A 97 6.19 9.38 18.16
N LYS A 98 5.30 8.68 17.45
CA LYS A 98 5.25 7.22 17.46
C LYS A 98 6.17 6.67 16.36
N VAL A 99 7.09 5.80 16.74
CA VAL A 99 7.98 5.02 15.88
C VAL A 99 7.47 3.60 15.80
N TYR A 100 7.43 3.04 14.60
CA TYR A 100 7.03 1.66 14.37
C TYR A 100 8.24 0.80 14.02
N LYS A 101 8.32 -0.38 14.64
CA LYS A 101 9.38 -1.37 14.48
C LYS A 101 8.78 -2.73 14.10
N ILE A 102 9.51 -3.52 13.34
CA ILE A 102 9.08 -4.87 12.95
C ILE A 102 9.28 -5.84 14.12
N THR A 103 8.38 -6.81 14.27
CA THR A 103 8.60 -7.93 15.20
C THR A 103 9.23 -9.12 14.48
N GLU A 104 9.65 -10.14 15.24
CA GLU A 104 10.08 -11.42 14.66
C GLU A 104 8.97 -12.06 13.81
N LYS A 105 7.74 -12.10 14.33
CA LYS A 105 6.55 -12.58 13.61
C LYS A 105 6.29 -11.77 12.32
N GLY A 106 6.49 -10.45 12.37
CA GLY A 106 6.40 -9.58 11.21
C GLY A 106 7.44 -9.91 10.14
N ASN A 107 8.70 -10.15 10.53
CA ASN A 107 9.76 -10.57 9.62
C ASN A 107 9.48 -11.92 8.97
N LEU A 108 9.03 -12.91 9.75
CA LEU A 108 8.62 -14.22 9.22
C LEU A 108 7.50 -14.08 8.17
N LEU A 109 6.52 -13.22 8.43
CA LEU A 109 5.45 -12.95 7.46
C LEU A 109 6.00 -12.28 6.19
N VAL A 110 6.94 -11.34 6.31
CA VAL A 110 7.60 -10.70 5.16
C VAL A 110 8.32 -11.74 4.29
N ASP A 111 9.06 -12.66 4.90
CA ASP A 111 9.78 -13.70 4.16
C ASP A 111 8.82 -14.68 3.49
N ALA A 112 7.78 -15.14 4.20
CA ALA A 112 6.73 -15.97 3.61
C ALA A 112 6.01 -15.27 2.42
N LEU A 113 5.80 -13.95 2.50
CA LEU A 113 5.23 -13.17 1.40
C LEU A 113 6.19 -13.05 0.21
N LYS A 114 7.50 -12.87 0.44
CA LYS A 114 8.50 -12.88 -0.63
C LYS A 114 8.52 -14.21 -1.34
N ASP A 115 8.55 -15.32 -0.60
CA ASP A 115 8.56 -16.68 -1.16
C ASP A 115 7.29 -16.93 -1.98
N LYS A 116 6.13 -16.52 -1.45
CA LYS A 116 4.85 -16.62 -2.16
C LYS A 116 4.86 -15.81 -3.45
N ILE A 117 5.35 -14.57 -3.43
CA ILE A 117 5.45 -13.72 -4.62
C ILE A 117 6.42 -14.31 -5.64
N ALA A 118 7.57 -14.83 -5.19
CA ALA A 118 8.55 -15.47 -6.05
C ALA A 118 8.00 -16.75 -6.70
N ALA A 119 7.32 -17.61 -5.94
CA ALA A 119 6.65 -18.79 -6.49
C ALA A 119 5.55 -18.41 -7.50
N THR A 120 4.81 -17.34 -7.21
CA THR A 120 3.78 -16.79 -8.11
C THR A 120 4.41 -16.29 -9.41
N SER A 121 5.55 -15.59 -9.33
CA SER A 121 6.23 -15.05 -10.51
C SER A 121 6.87 -16.14 -11.39
N LEU A 122 7.16 -17.33 -10.88
CA LEU A 122 7.64 -18.43 -11.72
C LEU A 122 6.54 -19.08 -12.57
N ASN A 123 5.26 -18.83 -12.26
CA ASN A 123 4.15 -19.42 -13.00
C ASN A 123 3.89 -18.63 -14.31
N PRO A 124 3.94 -19.28 -15.48
CA PRO A 124 3.70 -18.62 -16.78
C PRO A 124 2.35 -17.91 -16.88
N LYS A 125 1.29 -18.44 -16.26
CA LYS A 125 -0.04 -17.80 -16.26
C LYS A 125 -0.07 -16.51 -15.45
N TRP A 126 0.66 -16.46 -14.34
CA TRP A 126 0.81 -15.23 -13.57
C TRP A 126 1.63 -14.19 -14.31
N GLN A 127 2.68 -14.62 -15.03
CA GLN A 127 3.48 -13.73 -15.86
C GLN A 127 2.68 -13.15 -17.03
N GLU A 128 1.89 -14.00 -17.73
CA GLU A 128 0.94 -13.58 -18.76
C GLU A 128 -0.03 -12.53 -18.21
N PHE A 129 -0.68 -12.84 -17.07
CA PHE A 129 -1.63 -11.93 -16.42
C PHE A 129 -1.01 -10.60 -16.01
N ILE A 130 0.15 -10.60 -15.34
CA ILE A 130 0.81 -9.36 -14.90
C ILE A 130 1.23 -8.53 -16.10
N LYS A 131 1.77 -9.16 -17.15
CA LYS A 131 2.16 -8.46 -18.38
C LYS A 131 0.96 -7.79 -19.05
N ASP A 132 -0.15 -8.50 -19.18
CA ASP A 132 -1.40 -7.97 -19.75
C ASP A 132 -1.90 -6.78 -18.91
N MET A 133 -2.05 -6.98 -17.60
CA MET A 133 -2.60 -5.99 -16.67
C MET A 133 -1.70 -4.76 -16.43
N SER A 134 -0.40 -4.86 -16.71
CA SER A 134 0.56 -3.74 -16.58
C SER A 134 0.91 -3.09 -17.92
N SER A 135 0.42 -3.64 -19.03
CA SER A 135 0.56 -3.00 -20.34
C SER A 135 -0.26 -1.71 -20.36
N LYS A 136 0.32 -0.64 -20.92
CA LYS A 136 -0.47 0.56 -21.21
C LYS A 136 -1.51 0.15 -22.23
N VAL A 137 -2.78 0.47 -21.99
CA VAL A 137 -3.79 0.43 -23.04
C VAL A 137 -3.32 1.45 -24.08
N GLU A 138 -2.68 0.98 -25.15
CA GLU A 138 -2.32 1.84 -26.28
C GLU A 138 -3.60 2.54 -26.75
N LYS A 139 -3.53 3.87 -26.82
CA LYS A 139 -4.66 4.74 -27.14
C LYS A 139 -5.18 4.49 -28.54
#